data_AF-A0A3M2YFF9-F1
#
_entry.id   AF-A0A3M2YFF9-F1
#
_cell.length_a   1.000
_cell.length_b   1.000
_cell.length_c   1.000
_cell.angle_alpha   90.00
_cell.angle_beta   90.00
_cell.angle_gamma   90.00
#
_symmetry.space_group_name_H-M   'P 1'
#
loop_
_entity.id
_entity.type
_entity.pdbx_description
1 polymer ?
#
loop_
_entity_poly.entity_id
_entity_poly.type
_entity_poly.pdbx_seq_one_letter_code
_entity_poly.pdbx_strand_id
1 'polypeptide(L)'
;MCVALLMRLDRFLSNLPRFNRKSVRLALASGRVQVDGQITTDPHYDVREFSCVAFDMQILQPGKAARYFMLHKPQGCVSATTNAQHATVLDLLDEPDKHELHIAGRLDFNTTGLMLITNDGQWSRRLTQPH
;
A
#
# COMPACT_ATOMS: atom_id res chain seq x y z
N MET A 1 11.77 11.42 3.57
CA MET A 1 10.34 11.71 3.35
C MET A 1 9.55 10.48 3.74
N CYS A 2 8.89 10.51 4.90
CA CYS A 2 8.20 9.35 5.47
C CYS A 2 6.82 9.25 4.82
N VAL A 3 6.64 8.35 3.86
CA VAL A 3 5.31 8.04 3.32
C VAL A 3 4.57 7.28 4.41
N ALA A 4 3.62 7.94 5.06
CA ALA A 4 2.78 7.30 6.04
C ALA A 4 1.89 6.26 5.33
N LEU A 5 2.02 4.99 5.71
CA LEU A 5 1.16 3.87 5.22
C LEU A 5 -0.34 4.11 5.48
N LEU A 6 -0.66 5.01 6.39
CA LEU A 6 -2.01 5.42 6.76
C LEU A 6 -1.94 6.88 7.22
N MET A 7 -2.73 7.76 6.62
CA MET A 7 -2.79 9.17 6.99
C MET A 7 -4.24 9.64 7.05
N ARG A 8 -4.59 10.43 8.06
CA ARG A 8 -5.89 11.11 8.07
C ARG A 8 -6.04 12.06 6.89
N LEU A 9 -7.23 12.11 6.30
CA LEU A 9 -7.55 12.92 5.14
C LEU A 9 -7.31 14.41 5.39
N ASP A 10 -7.66 14.92 6.57
CA ASP A 10 -7.42 16.33 6.91
C ASP A 10 -5.93 16.69 6.94
N ARG A 11 -5.10 15.79 7.47
CA ARG A 11 -3.65 15.92 7.49
C ARG A 11 -3.06 15.80 6.10
N PHE A 12 -3.53 14.85 5.29
CA PHE A 12 -3.13 14.70 3.89
C PHE A 12 -3.37 16.00 3.12
N LEU A 13 -4.60 16.53 3.18
CA LEU A 13 -4.95 17.78 2.50
C LEU A 13 -4.13 18.96 3.03
N SER A 14 -3.95 19.06 4.35
CA SER A 14 -3.19 20.16 4.97
C SER A 14 -1.70 20.17 4.62
N ASN A 15 -1.14 19.04 4.16
CA ASN A 15 0.25 18.97 3.70
C ASN A 15 0.43 19.49 2.26
N LEU A 16 -0.65 19.73 1.52
CA LEU A 16 -0.59 20.27 0.17
C LEU A 16 -0.55 21.81 0.22
N PRO A 17 0.36 22.47 -0.53
CA PRO A 17 0.58 23.92 -0.44
C PRO A 17 -0.67 24.79 -0.65
N ARG A 18 -1.66 24.28 -1.39
CA ARG A 18 -2.89 25.00 -1.72
C ARG A 18 -3.94 25.01 -0.61
N PHE A 19 -3.72 24.27 0.47
CA PHE A 19 -4.66 24.16 1.57
C PHE A 19 -4.06 24.63 2.89
N ASN A 20 -4.86 25.39 3.63
CA ASN A 20 -4.70 25.60 5.07
C ASN A 20 -5.83 24.89 5.84
N ARG A 21 -5.69 24.74 7.16
CA ARG A 21 -6.67 24.05 8.02
C ARG A 21 -8.11 24.53 7.83
N LYS A 22 -8.34 25.84 7.65
CA LYS A 22 -9.68 26.40 7.44
C LYS A 22 -10.25 25.97 6.08
N SER A 23 -9.44 26.05 5.03
CA SER A 23 -9.84 25.62 3.69
C SER A 23 -10.10 24.11 3.60
N VAL A 24 -9.34 23.27 4.32
CA VAL A 24 -9.58 21.83 4.41
C VAL A 24 -10.94 21.54 5.04
N ARG A 25 -11.24 22.15 6.20
CA ARG A 25 -12.55 22.00 6.85
C ARG A 25 -13.69 22.42 5.94
N LEU A 26 -13.54 23.52 5.20
CA LEU A 26 -14.55 23.98 4.26
C LEU A 26 -14.70 23.02 3.06
N ALA A 27 -13.60 22.54 2.49
CA ALA A 27 -13.59 21.59 1.38
C ALA A 27 -14.31 20.29 1.73
N LEU A 28 -14.03 19.74 2.92
CA LEU A 28 -14.70 18.54 3.41
C LEU A 28 -16.18 18.80 3.72
N ALA A 29 -16.50 19.89 4.43
CA ALA A 29 -17.89 20.21 4.76
C ALA A 29 -18.77 20.53 3.54
N SER A 30 -18.16 21.00 2.45
CA SER A 30 -18.85 21.28 1.18
C SER A 30 -18.89 20.08 0.22
N GLY A 31 -18.40 18.91 0.63
CA GLY A 31 -18.44 17.69 -0.19
C GLY A 31 -17.56 17.75 -1.44
N ARG A 32 -16.52 18.58 -1.43
CA ARG A 32 -15.64 18.80 -2.59
C ARG A 32 -14.50 17.80 -2.71
N VAL A 33 -14.29 17.00 -1.67
CA VAL A 33 -13.23 15.99 -1.60
C VAL A 33 -13.85 14.62 -1.85
N GLN A 34 -13.21 13.83 -2.71
CA GLN A 34 -13.55 12.44 -2.94
C GLN A 34 -12.35 11.55 -2.60
N VAL A 35 -12.62 10.43 -1.93
CA VAL A 35 -11.67 9.33 -1.77
C VAL A 35 -12.25 8.11 -2.46
N ASP A 36 -11.50 7.50 -3.37
CA ASP A 36 -11.90 6.34 -4.17
C ASP A 36 -13.25 6.56 -4.90
N GLY A 37 -13.46 7.80 -5.39
CA GLY A 37 -14.66 8.22 -6.12
C GLY A 37 -15.87 8.53 -5.23
N GLN A 38 -15.76 8.37 -3.91
CA GLN A 38 -16.84 8.66 -2.96
C GLN A 38 -16.59 10.00 -2.27
N ILE A 39 -17.62 10.85 -2.21
CA ILE A 39 -17.55 12.12 -1.48
C ILE A 39 -17.28 11.83 0.01
N THR A 40 -16.22 12.43 0.55
CA THR A 40 -15.81 12.23 1.94
C THR A 40 -15.84 13.56 2.69
N THR A 41 -16.64 13.62 3.75
CA THR A 41 -16.76 14.80 4.61
C THR A 41 -16.11 14.61 5.99
N ASP A 42 -15.72 13.37 6.33
CA ASP A 42 -15.06 13.06 7.60
C ASP A 42 -13.56 13.43 7.53
N PRO A 43 -13.07 14.40 8.34
CA PRO A 43 -11.66 14.74 8.39
C PRO A 43 -10.77 13.61 8.93
N HIS A 44 -11.32 12.68 9.71
CA HIS A 44 -10.60 11.55 10.30
C HIS A 44 -10.53 10.34 9.37
N TYR A 45 -11.15 10.41 8.19
CA TYR A 45 -11.10 9.34 7.22
C TYR A 45 -9.65 9.00 6.89
N ASP A 46 -9.29 7.73 6.94
CA ASP A 46 -7.94 7.29 6.65
C ASP A 46 -7.73 7.11 5.14
N VAL A 47 -6.73 7.81 4.61
CA VAL A 47 -6.22 7.60 3.25
C VAL A 47 -4.93 6.79 3.28
N ARG A 48 -4.81 5.85 2.35
CA ARG A 48 -3.62 5.01 2.15
C ARG A 48 -2.88 5.45 0.91
N GLU A 49 -1.67 4.93 0.69
CA GLU A 49 -0.93 5.18 -0.56
C GLU A 49 -1.65 4.66 -1.81
N PHE A 50 -2.53 3.67 -1.64
CA PHE A 50 -3.38 3.10 -2.70
C PHE A 50 -4.67 3.90 -2.94
N SER A 51 -5.04 4.81 -2.04
CA SER A 51 -6.28 5.58 -2.16
C SER A 51 -6.16 6.63 -3.27
N CYS A 52 -7.17 6.74 -4.10
CA CYS A 52 -7.33 7.85 -5.04
C CYS A 52 -8.00 9.01 -4.31
N VAL A 53 -7.35 10.16 -4.20
CA VAL A 53 -7.89 11.37 -3.56
C VAL A 53 -8.08 12.43 -4.62
N ALA A 54 -9.29 12.98 -4.74
CA ALA A 54 -9.63 14.06 -5.65
C ALA A 54 -10.26 15.24 -4.91
N PHE A 55 -10.09 16.43 -5.46
CA PHE A 55 -10.76 17.65 -5.01
C PHE A 55 -11.30 18.39 -6.23
N ASP A 56 -12.60 18.66 -6.26
CA ASP A 56 -13.31 19.20 -7.44
C ASP A 56 -12.97 18.44 -8.73
N MET A 57 -13.01 17.10 -8.68
CA MET A 57 -12.63 16.21 -9.79
C MET A 57 -11.16 16.26 -10.22
N GLN A 58 -10.34 17.14 -9.63
CA GLN A 58 -8.89 17.14 -9.85
C GLN A 58 -8.23 16.12 -8.93
N ILE A 59 -7.52 15.15 -9.52
CA ILE A 59 -6.75 14.17 -8.78
C ILE A 59 -5.61 14.86 -8.02
N LEU A 60 -5.60 14.65 -6.70
CA LEU A 60 -4.53 15.05 -5.79
C LEU A 60 -3.53 13.93 -5.54
N GLN A 61 -4.05 12.72 -5.40
CA GLN A 61 -3.29 11.48 -5.29
C GLN A 61 -3.99 10.45 -6.16
N PRO A 62 -3.34 9.88 -7.18
CA PRO A 62 -3.98 8.88 -8.04
C PRO A 62 -4.17 7.53 -7.34
N GLY A 63 -3.43 7.28 -6.26
CA GLY A 63 -3.28 5.96 -5.64
C GLY A 63 -2.23 5.12 -6.38
N LYS A 64 -1.37 4.44 -5.63
CA LYS A 64 -0.50 3.40 -6.21
C LYS A 64 -1.34 2.19 -6.63
N ALA A 65 -0.89 1.45 -7.63
CA ALA A 65 -1.49 0.17 -7.98
C ALA A 65 -1.12 -0.87 -6.91
N ALA A 66 -2.14 -1.47 -6.28
CA ALA A 66 -1.95 -2.64 -5.43
C ALA A 66 -1.70 -3.87 -6.32
N ARG A 67 -0.65 -4.63 -6.02
CA ARG A 67 -0.20 -5.81 -6.77
C ARG A 67 -0.23 -7.02 -5.85
N TYR A 68 -0.76 -8.14 -6.33
CA TYR A 68 -0.84 -9.39 -5.58
C TYR A 68 -0.43 -10.53 -6.50
N PHE A 69 0.58 -11.28 -6.09
CA PHE A 69 1.15 -12.38 -6.85
C PHE A 69 0.95 -13.69 -6.10
N MET A 70 0.69 -14.73 -6.89
CA MET A 70 0.74 -16.12 -6.46
C MET A 70 2.00 -16.75 -7.04
N LEU A 71 2.85 -17.29 -6.17
CA LEU A 71 4.08 -17.96 -6.55
C LEU A 71 4.09 -19.38 -6.01
N HIS A 72 4.37 -20.36 -6.87
CA HIS A 72 4.73 -21.70 -6.40
C HIS A 72 6.24 -21.73 -6.12
N LYS A 73 6.62 -21.65 -4.85
CA LYS A 73 8.02 -21.63 -4.42
C LYS A 73 8.68 -23.00 -4.70
N PRO A 74 9.82 -23.06 -5.41
CA PRO A 74 10.61 -24.28 -5.55
C PRO A 74 11.47 -24.56 -4.30
N GLN A 75 12.04 -25.77 -4.22
CA GLN A 75 13.08 -26.07 -3.24
C GLN A 75 14.36 -25.27 -3.53
N GLY A 76 15.20 -25.08 -2.51
CA GLY A 76 16.49 -24.39 -2.68
C GLY A 76 16.39 -22.86 -2.79
N CYS A 77 15.24 -22.30 -2.44
CA CYS A 77 14.95 -20.87 -2.50
C CYS A 77 14.50 -20.37 -1.11
N VAL A 78 14.89 -19.16 -0.72
CA VAL A 78 14.52 -18.58 0.58
C VAL A 78 13.30 -17.66 0.47
N SER A 79 12.42 -17.76 1.47
CA SER A 79 11.28 -16.84 1.66
C SER A 79 11.76 -15.52 2.28
N ALA A 80 12.51 -14.72 1.51
CA ALA A 80 13.09 -13.45 1.95
C ALA A 80 13.04 -12.41 0.82
N THR A 81 13.23 -11.13 1.16
CA THR A 81 13.32 -10.04 0.17
C THR A 81 14.74 -9.88 -0.37
N THR A 82 15.76 -10.22 0.42
CA THR A 82 17.17 -10.25 0.04
C THR A 82 17.88 -11.41 0.75
N ASN A 83 18.90 -11.98 0.13
CA ASN A 83 19.77 -12.98 0.73
C ASN A 83 21.12 -13.02 -0.01
N ALA A 84 22.22 -13.22 0.72
CA ALA A 84 23.56 -13.19 0.15
C ALA A 84 24.01 -14.52 -0.47
N GLN A 85 23.42 -15.65 -0.04
CA GLN A 85 23.89 -17.00 -0.37
C GLN A 85 22.94 -17.76 -1.30
N HIS A 86 21.64 -17.50 -1.20
CA HIS A 86 20.61 -18.26 -1.91
C HIS A 86 19.65 -17.32 -2.65
N ALA A 87 19.12 -17.80 -3.79
CA ALA A 87 18.06 -17.11 -4.50
C ALA A 87 16.82 -16.96 -3.62
N THR A 88 16.22 -15.79 -3.68
CA THR A 88 14.99 -15.44 -2.98
C THR A 88 13.77 -15.63 -3.87
N VAL A 89 12.61 -15.67 -3.25
CA VAL A 89 11.33 -15.76 -3.98
C VAL A 89 11.05 -14.52 -4.83
N LEU A 90 11.65 -13.37 -4.52
CA LEU A 90 11.54 -12.15 -5.33
C LEU A 90 12.43 -12.22 -6.58
N ASP A 91 13.53 -12.97 -6.52
CA ASP A 91 14.38 -13.21 -7.70
C ASP A 91 13.64 -14.00 -8.78
N LEU A 92 12.59 -14.74 -8.41
CA LEU A 92 11.75 -15.52 -9.32
C LEU A 92 10.65 -14.71 -10.04
N LEU A 93 10.42 -13.45 -9.64
CA LEU A 93 9.46 -12.56 -10.31
C LEU A 93 10.16 -11.76 -11.40
N ASP A 94 9.45 -11.24 -12.39
CA ASP A 94 9.99 -10.25 -13.34
C ASP A 94 9.17 -8.97 -13.20
N GLU A 95 9.53 -8.16 -12.19
CA GLU A 95 8.79 -6.96 -11.79
C GLU A 95 9.79 -5.82 -11.54
N PRO A 96 9.50 -4.59 -12.01
CA PRO A 96 10.43 -3.46 -11.87
C PRO A 96 10.59 -3.00 -10.42
N ASP A 97 9.53 -3.08 -9.60
CA ASP A 97 9.52 -2.56 -8.22
C ASP A 97 9.50 -3.66 -7.16
N LYS A 98 10.25 -4.74 -7.36
CA LYS A 98 10.35 -5.84 -6.38
C LYS A 98 10.66 -5.38 -4.96
N HIS A 99 11.39 -4.26 -4.82
CA HIS A 99 11.76 -3.68 -3.54
C HIS A 99 10.57 -3.16 -2.72
N GLU A 100 9.41 -2.92 -3.35
CA GLU A 100 8.16 -2.59 -2.66
C GLU A 100 7.38 -3.84 -2.21
N LEU A 101 7.77 -5.04 -2.64
CA LEU A 101 7.02 -6.26 -2.37
C LEU A 101 7.31 -6.83 -0.99
N HIS A 102 6.25 -7.35 -0.38
CA HIS A 102 6.19 -8.02 0.90
C HIS A 102 5.73 -9.47 0.69
N ILE A 103 6.32 -10.38 1.46
CA ILE A 103 5.95 -11.79 1.45
C ILE A 103 4.92 -12.04 2.55
N ALA A 104 3.74 -12.50 2.19
CA ALA A 104 2.67 -12.84 3.12
C ALA A 104 2.80 -14.32 3.55
N GLY A 105 3.66 -14.55 4.53
CA GLY A 105 3.97 -15.87 5.08
C GLY A 105 5.39 -16.31 4.77
N ARG A 106 5.79 -17.47 5.28
CA ARG A 106 7.13 -18.02 5.04
C ARG A 106 7.04 -19.53 4.85
N LEU A 107 7.77 -20.02 3.88
CA LEU A 107 8.09 -21.44 3.73
C LEU A 107 9.59 -21.64 4.00
N ASP A 108 9.93 -22.76 4.63
CA ASP A 108 11.33 -23.14 4.86
C ASP A 108 12.07 -23.37 3.54
N PHE A 109 13.41 -23.38 3.60
CA PHE A 109 14.28 -23.44 2.43
C PHE A 109 13.94 -24.62 1.48
N ASN A 110 13.71 -25.80 2.06
CA ASN A 110 13.38 -27.02 1.32
C ASN A 110 11.87 -27.26 1.14
N THR A 111 11.02 -26.37 1.64
CA THR A 111 9.56 -26.47 1.49
C THR A 111 9.12 -25.83 0.17
N THR A 112 8.29 -26.56 -0.58
CA THR A 112 7.64 -26.07 -1.79
C THR A 112 6.20 -25.67 -1.51
N GLY A 113 5.62 -24.83 -2.36
CA GLY A 113 4.19 -24.59 -2.33
C GLY A 113 3.81 -23.14 -2.53
N LEU A 114 2.56 -22.83 -2.19
CA LEU A 114 1.97 -21.52 -2.37
C LEU A 114 2.67 -20.48 -1.52
N MET A 115 3.06 -19.38 -2.15
CA MET A 115 3.35 -18.13 -1.49
C MET A 115 2.57 -16.98 -2.11
N LEU A 116 2.24 -16.01 -1.25
CA LEU A 116 1.55 -14.79 -1.61
C LEU A 116 2.50 -13.62 -1.42
N ILE A 117 2.62 -12.77 -2.44
CA ILE A 117 3.56 -11.64 -2.45
C ILE A 117 2.78 -10.39 -2.88
N THR A 118 2.95 -9.27 -2.21
CA THR A 118 2.18 -8.04 -2.48
C THR A 118 2.92 -6.78 -2.07
N ASN A 119 2.66 -5.63 -2.71
CA ASN A 119 3.07 -4.33 -2.15
C ASN A 119 2.11 -3.79 -1.08
N ASP A 120 0.98 -4.44 -0.80
CA ASP A 120 0.08 -4.07 0.29
C ASP A 120 0.52 -4.70 1.62
N GLY A 121 1.36 -3.98 2.36
CA GLY A 121 1.87 -4.40 3.66
C GLY A 121 0.79 -4.57 4.74
N GLN A 122 -0.33 -3.83 4.66
CA GLN A 122 -1.44 -4.01 5.62
C GLN A 122 -2.19 -5.30 5.35
N TRP A 123 -2.42 -5.62 4.08
CA TRP A 123 -3.04 -6.88 3.68
C TRP A 123 -2.16 -8.08 4.06
N SER A 124 -0.87 -8.04 3.75
CA SER A 124 0.04 -9.16 4.08
C SER A 124 0.12 -9.40 5.58
N ARG A 125 0.22 -8.33 6.38
CA ARG A 125 0.25 -8.43 7.84
C ARG A 125 -1.04 -9.03 8.42
N ARG A 126 -2.21 -8.61 7.93
CA ARG A 126 -3.50 -9.19 8.36
C ARG A 126 -3.60 -10.69 8.07
N LEU A 127 -3.03 -11.12 6.95
CA LEU A 127 -3.02 -12.54 6.57
C LEU A 127 -2.11 -13.40 7.46
N THR A 128 -1.00 -12.82 7.96
CA THR A 128 0.02 -13.57 8.72
C THR A 128 -0.02 -13.35 10.23
N GLN A 129 -0.93 -12.49 10.72
CA GLN A 129 -1.04 -12.22 12.14
C GLN A 129 -1.52 -13.48 12.89
N PRO A 130 -0.82 -13.91 13.95
CA PRO A 130 -1.33 -14.96 14.82
C PRO A 130 -2.60 -14.46 15.53
N HIS A 131 -3.53 -15.37 15.75
CA HIS A 131 -4.75 -15.13 16.52
C HIS A 131 -4.46 -14.93 18.01
#